data_AF-U5DAI5-F1
#
_entry.id   AF-U5DAI5-F1
#
_cell.length_a   1.000
_cell.length_b   1.000
_cell.length_c   1.000
_cell.angle_alpha   90.00
_cell.angle_beta   90.00
_cell.angle_gamma   90.00
#
_symmetry.space_group_name_H-M   'P 1'
#
loop_
_entity.id
_entity.type
_entity.pdbx_description
1 polymer ?
#
loop_
_entity_poly.entity_id
_entity_poly.type
_entity_poly.pdbx_seq_one_letter_code
_entity_poly.pdbx_strand_id
1 'polypeptide(L)'
;MKATLPLRTALFANAVFSTICGLIMFACPEFFGTLIGLQALLVFRLIGCGLLLFAADLLHQATRPRLETWRALYASGADFLWVISSLLGLLLFSRLFSETGVAVVLAVAGVVPIFGVWQMWGIDRAHRAENPALHRHCLVVHAEATPVNMWEVISRLGAIQKYSPSLVKSEILNGKAPGIGAVRRCADQSWQVLVRRVCCL
;
A
#
# COMPACT_ATOMS: atom_id res chain seq x y z
N MET A 1 -9.42 11.07 6.53
CA MET A 1 -10.21 10.32 5.52
C MET A 1 -10.05 10.85 4.10
N LYS A 2 -9.98 12.17 3.85
CA LYS A 2 -9.88 12.73 2.48
C LYS A 2 -8.62 12.27 1.71
N ALA A 3 -7.48 12.10 2.37
CA ALA A 3 -6.22 11.74 1.73
C ALA A 3 -6.24 10.36 1.03
N THR A 4 -7.06 9.43 1.50
CA THR A 4 -7.13 8.07 0.96
C THR A 4 -8.22 7.87 -0.09
N LEU A 5 -9.10 8.86 -0.30
CA LEU A 5 -10.19 8.76 -1.28
C LEU A 5 -9.69 8.43 -2.68
N PRO A 6 -8.63 9.09 -3.21
CA PRO A 6 -8.15 8.78 -4.55
C PRO A 6 -7.68 7.35 -4.71
N LEU A 7 -7.03 6.80 -3.69
CA LEU A 7 -6.58 5.41 -3.69
C LEU A 7 -7.78 4.44 -3.71
N ARG A 8 -8.83 4.72 -2.92
CA ARG A 8 -10.06 3.90 -2.94
C ARG A 8 -10.74 3.92 -4.29
N THR A 9 -10.85 5.11 -4.90
CA THR A 9 -11.45 5.27 -6.22
C THR A 9 -10.67 4.51 -7.28
N ALA A 10 -9.32 4.59 -7.26
CA ALA A 10 -8.47 3.87 -8.19
C ALA A 10 -8.60 2.34 -8.04
N LEU A 11 -8.58 1.83 -6.79
CA LEU A 11 -8.79 0.40 -6.51
C LEU A 11 -10.16 -0.08 -6.97
N PHE A 12 -11.21 0.69 -6.68
CA PHE A 12 -12.58 0.35 -7.07
C PHE A 12 -12.77 0.37 -8.60
N ALA A 13 -12.26 1.40 -9.28
CA ALA A 13 -12.35 1.49 -10.74
C ALA A 13 -11.62 0.32 -11.41
N ASN A 14 -10.43 -0.05 -10.92
CA ASN A 14 -9.70 -1.22 -11.43
C ASN A 14 -10.49 -2.51 -11.15
N ALA A 15 -11.03 -2.69 -9.94
CA ALA A 15 -11.87 -3.84 -9.61
C ALA A 15 -13.06 -4.01 -10.57
N VAL A 16 -13.77 -2.91 -10.89
CA VAL A 16 -14.89 -2.93 -11.84
C VAL A 16 -14.41 -3.32 -13.24
N PHE A 17 -13.33 -2.71 -13.72
CA PHE A 17 -12.76 -3.02 -15.03
C PHE A 17 -12.32 -4.49 -15.13
N SER A 18 -11.54 -4.98 -14.17
CA SER A 18 -11.11 -6.38 -14.09
C SER A 18 -12.29 -7.35 -13.96
N THR A 19 -13.36 -6.98 -13.24
CA THR A 19 -14.57 -7.80 -13.15
C THR A 19 -15.24 -7.95 -14.50
N ILE A 20 -15.42 -6.85 -15.24
CA ILE A 20 -16.05 -6.87 -16.57
C ILE A 20 -15.22 -7.73 -17.52
N CYS A 21 -13.90 -7.50 -17.60
CA CYS A 21 -13.00 -8.30 -18.43
C CYS A 21 -13.02 -9.79 -18.02
N GLY A 22 -12.95 -10.06 -16.72
CA GLY A 22 -12.96 -11.42 -16.17
C GLY A 22 -14.25 -12.16 -16.45
N LEU A 23 -15.41 -11.50 -16.27
CA LEU A 23 -16.73 -12.08 -16.58
C LEU A 23 -16.86 -12.41 -18.07
N ILE A 24 -16.45 -11.49 -18.95
CA ILE A 24 -16.50 -11.71 -20.41
C ILE A 24 -15.64 -12.92 -20.79
N MET A 25 -14.39 -12.99 -20.31
CA MET A 25 -13.48 -14.10 -20.61
C MET A 25 -13.94 -15.44 -20.01
N PHE A 26 -14.52 -15.41 -18.81
CA PHE A 26 -14.97 -16.61 -18.10
C PHE A 26 -16.27 -17.19 -18.68
N ALA A 27 -17.28 -16.33 -18.90
CA ALA A 27 -18.60 -16.74 -19.36
C ALA A 27 -18.65 -16.95 -20.88
N CYS A 28 -17.90 -16.16 -21.66
CA CYS A 28 -17.92 -16.18 -23.13
C CYS A 28 -16.52 -16.43 -23.74
N PRO A 29 -15.82 -17.53 -23.37
CA PRO A 29 -14.46 -17.78 -23.85
C PRO A 29 -14.38 -18.02 -25.36
N GLU A 30 -15.45 -18.51 -25.99
CA GLU A 30 -15.51 -18.70 -27.45
C GLU A 30 -15.52 -17.38 -28.20
N PHE A 31 -16.34 -16.42 -27.76
CA PHE A 31 -16.35 -15.06 -28.31
C PHE A 31 -14.97 -14.40 -28.17
N PHE A 32 -14.32 -14.58 -27.02
CA PHE A 32 -12.98 -14.03 -26.83
C PHE A 32 -11.94 -14.76 -27.69
N GLY A 33 -12.05 -16.07 -27.87
CA GLY A 33 -11.16 -16.86 -28.70
C GLY A 33 -11.26 -16.51 -30.19
N THR A 34 -12.46 -16.27 -30.71
CA THR A 34 -12.65 -15.79 -32.08
C THR A 34 -12.13 -14.37 -32.26
N LEU A 35 -12.38 -13.48 -31.28
CA LEU A 35 -11.88 -12.10 -31.29
C LEU A 35 -10.36 -12.04 -31.29
N ILE A 36 -9.71 -12.85 -30.45
CA ILE A 36 -8.24 -12.91 -30.32
C ILE A 36 -7.58 -13.70 -31.47
N GLY A 37 -8.31 -14.62 -32.12
CA GLY A 37 -7.77 -15.54 -33.11
C GLY A 37 -7.11 -16.79 -32.51
N LEU A 38 -7.32 -17.06 -31.22
CA LEU A 38 -6.71 -18.16 -30.49
C LEU A 38 -7.79 -19.05 -29.88
N GLN A 39 -7.84 -20.34 -30.26
CA GLN A 39 -8.81 -21.29 -29.72
C GLN A 39 -8.29 -21.98 -28.45
N ALA A 40 -8.16 -21.22 -27.36
CA ALA A 40 -7.68 -21.71 -26.07
C ALA A 40 -8.71 -21.47 -24.95
N LEU A 41 -9.89 -22.09 -25.07
CA LEU A 41 -11.04 -21.83 -24.19
C LEU A 41 -10.71 -22.00 -22.70
N LEU A 42 -9.93 -23.05 -22.37
CA LEU A 42 -9.50 -23.30 -20.99
C LEU A 42 -8.60 -22.17 -20.46
N VAL A 43 -7.68 -21.68 -21.30
CA VAL A 43 -6.78 -20.57 -20.94
C VAL A 43 -7.58 -19.30 -20.65
N PHE A 44 -8.55 -18.95 -21.49
CA PHE A 44 -9.40 -17.78 -21.24
C PHE A 44 -10.24 -17.90 -19.98
N ARG A 45 -10.78 -19.09 -19.68
CA ARG A 45 -11.49 -19.32 -18.42
C ARG A 45 -10.58 -19.18 -17.20
N LEU A 46 -9.37 -19.72 -17.26
CA LEU A 46 -8.39 -19.60 -16.17
C LEU A 46 -7.98 -18.14 -15.96
N ILE A 47 -7.70 -17.42 -17.05
CA ILE A 47 -7.41 -15.97 -16.99
C ILE A 47 -8.60 -15.21 -16.41
N GLY A 48 -9.81 -15.46 -16.91
CA GLY A 48 -11.03 -14.83 -16.42
C GLY A 48 -11.26 -15.07 -14.93
N CYS A 49 -11.09 -16.31 -14.47
CA CYS A 49 -11.15 -16.67 -13.05
C CYS A 49 -10.08 -15.92 -12.23
N GLY A 50 -8.84 -15.85 -12.72
CA GLY A 50 -7.77 -15.08 -12.09
C GLY A 50 -8.11 -13.59 -11.97
N LEU A 51 -8.68 -12.99 -13.02
CA LEU A 51 -9.14 -11.60 -13.01
C LEU A 51 -10.28 -11.37 -12.01
N LEU A 52 -11.22 -12.30 -11.88
CA LEU A 52 -12.30 -12.22 -10.90
C LEU A 52 -11.78 -12.30 -9.46
N LEU A 53 -10.82 -13.19 -9.19
CA LEU A 53 -10.16 -13.28 -7.88
C LEU A 53 -9.37 -12.00 -7.56
N PHE A 54 -8.63 -11.48 -8.55
CA PHE A 54 -7.91 -10.21 -8.42
C PHE A 54 -8.87 -9.05 -8.14
N ALA A 55 -9.96 -8.94 -8.90
CA ALA A 55 -10.98 -7.92 -8.71
C ALA A 55 -11.65 -8.00 -7.33
N ALA A 56 -11.91 -9.22 -6.83
CA ALA A 56 -12.46 -9.42 -5.50
C ALA A 56 -11.51 -8.93 -4.40
N ASP A 57 -10.20 -9.21 -4.52
CA ASP A 57 -9.20 -8.68 -3.58
C ASP A 57 -9.10 -7.16 -3.64
N LEU A 58 -9.12 -6.55 -4.84
CA LEU A 58 -9.16 -5.09 -5.00
C LEU A 58 -10.39 -4.46 -4.34
N LEU A 59 -11.57 -5.04 -4.55
CA LEU A 59 -12.82 -4.56 -3.96
C LEU A 59 -12.81 -4.67 -2.43
N HIS A 60 -12.29 -5.78 -1.91
CA HIS A 60 -12.08 -5.96 -0.47
C HIS A 60 -11.12 -4.91 0.10
N GLN A 61 -10.01 -4.64 -0.58
CA GLN A 61 -9.09 -3.58 -0.17
C GLN A 61 -9.76 -2.18 -0.21
N ALA A 62 -10.53 -1.89 -1.26
CA ALA A 62 -11.21 -0.60 -1.43
C ALA A 62 -12.30 -0.33 -0.37
N THR A 63 -12.90 -1.38 0.20
CA THR A 63 -14.01 -1.29 1.18
C THR A 63 -13.55 -1.34 2.64
N ARG A 64 -12.33 -1.78 2.93
CA ARG A 64 -11.81 -1.87 4.31
C ARG A 64 -11.73 -0.50 5.01
N PRO A 65 -11.96 -0.40 6.34
CA PRO A 65 -11.82 0.85 7.08
C PRO A 65 -10.41 1.45 7.05
N ARG A 66 -9.38 0.59 7.15
CA ARG A 66 -7.96 0.96 7.05
C ARG A 66 -7.38 0.41 5.77
N LEU A 67 -6.83 1.29 4.94
CA LEU A 67 -6.14 0.91 3.72
C LEU A 67 -4.70 0.50 4.05
N GLU A 68 -4.34 -0.69 3.60
CA GLU A 68 -2.97 -1.18 3.67
C GLU A 68 -2.27 -0.82 2.35
N THR A 69 -1.45 0.21 2.39
CA THR A 69 -0.80 0.79 1.20
C THR A 69 0.15 -0.18 0.50
N TRP A 70 0.71 -1.15 1.23
CA TRP A 70 1.53 -2.21 0.65
C TRP A 70 0.74 -3.13 -0.30
N ARG A 71 -0.54 -3.41 0.00
CA ARG A 71 -1.41 -4.25 -0.85
C ARG A 71 -1.79 -3.52 -2.13
N ALA A 72 -2.01 -2.21 -2.04
CA ALA A 72 -2.20 -1.37 -3.21
C ALA A 72 -0.94 -1.30 -4.09
N LEU A 73 0.26 -1.30 -3.48
CA LEU A 73 1.52 -1.32 -4.22
C LEU A 73 1.70 -2.65 -4.99
N TYR A 74 1.37 -3.78 -4.36
CA TYR A 74 1.35 -5.08 -5.04
C TYR A 74 0.34 -5.10 -6.19
N ALA A 75 -0.86 -4.55 -6.00
CA ALA A 75 -1.87 -4.43 -7.06
C ALA A 75 -1.36 -3.62 -8.26
N SER A 76 -0.73 -2.47 -8.01
CA SER A 76 -0.11 -1.68 -9.09
C SER A 76 1.01 -2.45 -9.80
N GLY A 77 1.82 -3.20 -9.05
CA GLY A 77 2.83 -4.08 -9.61
C GLY A 77 2.24 -5.17 -10.51
N ALA A 78 1.11 -5.77 -10.11
CA ALA A 78 0.38 -6.73 -10.91
C ALA A 78 -0.19 -6.12 -12.20
N ASP A 79 -0.71 -4.88 -12.14
CA ASP A 79 -1.18 -4.14 -13.32
C ASP A 79 -0.04 -3.92 -14.34
N PHE A 80 1.14 -3.49 -13.87
CA PHE A 80 2.30 -3.31 -14.74
C PHE A 80 2.83 -4.64 -15.29
N LEU A 81 2.88 -5.68 -14.46
CA LEU A 81 3.30 -7.01 -14.88
C LEU A 81 2.35 -7.57 -15.95
N TRP A 82 1.05 -7.32 -15.83
CA TRP A 82 0.04 -7.69 -16.82
C TRP A 82 0.30 -7.03 -18.18
N VAL A 83 0.58 -5.72 -18.17
CA VAL A 83 0.89 -4.94 -19.38
C VAL A 83 2.18 -5.46 -20.03
N ILE A 84 3.25 -5.65 -19.25
CA ILE A 84 4.53 -6.17 -19.75
C ILE A 84 4.34 -7.56 -20.36
N SER A 85 3.62 -8.45 -19.66
CA SER A 85 3.35 -9.80 -20.15
C SER A 85 2.51 -9.80 -21.42
N SER A 86 1.54 -8.88 -21.53
CA SER A 86 0.71 -8.72 -22.74
C SER A 86 1.55 -8.26 -23.93
N LEU A 87 2.42 -7.26 -23.74
CA LEU A 87 3.30 -6.75 -24.80
C LEU A 87 4.34 -7.80 -25.21
N LEU A 88 4.94 -8.51 -24.27
CA LEU A 88 5.85 -9.62 -24.56
C LEU A 88 5.13 -10.75 -25.30
N GLY A 89 3.90 -11.07 -24.91
CA GLY A 89 3.07 -12.05 -25.60
C GLY A 89 2.82 -11.67 -27.05
N LEU A 90 2.46 -10.41 -27.31
CA LEU A 90 2.29 -9.89 -28.68
C LEU A 90 3.59 -9.92 -29.49
N LEU A 91 4.74 -9.59 -28.88
CA LEU A 91 6.03 -9.59 -29.57
C LEU A 91 6.49 -11.01 -29.94
N LEU A 92 6.38 -11.95 -28.99
CA LEU A 92 6.87 -13.32 -29.16
C LEU A 92 5.92 -14.20 -30.00
N PHE A 93 4.62 -13.92 -29.93
CA PHE A 93 3.58 -14.75 -30.53
C PHE A 93 2.68 -13.99 -31.51
N SER A 94 3.16 -12.89 -32.11
CA SER A 94 2.39 -12.02 -33.02
C SER A 94 1.59 -12.77 -34.10
N ARG A 95 2.14 -13.86 -34.65
CA ARG A 95 1.49 -14.68 -35.69
C ARG A 95 0.27 -15.48 -35.22
N LEU A 96 0.11 -15.66 -33.91
CA LEU A 96 -1.02 -16.38 -33.31
C LEU A 96 -2.23 -15.49 -33.02
N PHE A 97 -2.06 -14.16 -33.09
CA PHE A 97 -3.13 -13.20 -32.83
C PHE A 97 -3.75 -12.73 -34.14
N SER A 98 -5.07 -12.57 -34.15
CA SER A 98 -5.76 -11.83 -35.21
C SER A 98 -5.46 -10.32 -35.09
N GLU A 99 -5.63 -9.55 -36.16
CA GLU A 99 -5.45 -8.09 -36.14
C GLU A 99 -6.37 -7.42 -35.10
N THR A 100 -7.63 -7.87 -35.04
CA THR A 100 -8.59 -7.41 -34.03
C THR A 100 -8.15 -7.78 -32.62
N GLY A 101 -7.59 -8.97 -32.44
CA GLY A 101 -7.06 -9.44 -31.17
C GLY A 101 -5.90 -8.58 -30.67
N VAL A 102 -4.95 -8.25 -31.56
CA VAL A 102 -3.85 -7.33 -31.25
C VAL A 102 -4.39 -5.98 -30.79
N ALA A 103 -5.35 -5.40 -31.53
CA ALA A 103 -5.95 -4.12 -31.17
C ALA A 103 -6.63 -4.15 -29.79
N VAL A 104 -7.35 -5.23 -29.47
CA VAL A 104 -8.00 -5.42 -28.16
C VAL A 104 -6.97 -5.54 -27.04
N VAL A 105 -5.92 -6.35 -27.23
CA VAL A 105 -4.85 -6.51 -26.22
C VAL A 105 -4.14 -5.18 -25.99
N LEU A 106 -3.84 -4.43 -27.05
CA LEU A 106 -3.22 -3.10 -26.93
C LEU A 106 -4.14 -2.09 -26.24
N ALA A 107 -5.45 -2.11 -26.52
CA ALA A 107 -6.41 -1.24 -25.84
C ALA A 107 -6.46 -1.52 -24.34
N VAL A 108 -6.54 -2.80 -23.95
CA VAL A 108 -6.49 -3.20 -22.52
C VAL A 108 -5.15 -2.83 -21.90
N ALA A 109 -4.04 -3.07 -22.60
CA ALA A 109 -2.69 -2.72 -22.16
C ALA A 109 -2.46 -1.20 -22.05
N GLY A 110 -3.27 -0.38 -22.72
CA GLY A 110 -3.29 1.07 -22.55
C GLY A 110 -4.12 1.54 -21.35
N VAL A 111 -5.22 0.86 -21.04
CA VAL A 111 -6.12 1.21 -19.93
C VAL A 111 -5.59 0.74 -18.57
N VAL A 112 -5.15 -0.51 -18.46
CA VAL A 112 -4.65 -1.10 -17.21
C VAL A 112 -3.55 -0.30 -16.50
N PRO A 113 -2.49 0.21 -17.17
CA PRO A 113 -1.43 0.95 -16.48
C PRO A 113 -1.93 2.30 -15.93
N ILE A 114 -3.02 2.86 -16.45
CA ILE A 114 -3.63 4.06 -15.90
C ILE A 114 -4.10 3.79 -14.46
N PHE A 115 -4.67 2.62 -14.19
CA PHE A 115 -5.04 2.22 -12.83
C PHE A 115 -3.82 2.08 -11.93
N GLY A 116 -2.76 1.41 -12.39
CA GLY A 116 -1.51 1.26 -11.64
C GLY A 116 -0.89 2.62 -11.29
N VAL A 117 -0.81 3.55 -12.25
CA VAL A 117 -0.33 4.92 -12.01
C VAL A 117 -1.23 5.68 -11.03
N TRP A 118 -2.56 5.56 -11.17
CA TRP A 118 -3.51 6.22 -10.29
C TRP A 118 -3.44 5.68 -8.85
N GLN A 119 -3.26 4.38 -8.68
CA GLN A 119 -3.02 3.75 -7.38
C GLN A 119 -1.70 4.25 -6.75
N MET A 120 -0.61 4.29 -7.50
CA MET A 120 0.67 4.85 -7.02
C MET A 120 0.54 6.31 -6.59
N TRP A 121 -0.15 7.13 -7.38
CA TRP A 121 -0.45 8.52 -7.01
C TRP A 121 -1.30 8.60 -5.74
N GLY A 122 -2.29 7.72 -5.59
CA GLY A 122 -3.11 7.60 -4.39
C GLY A 122 -2.30 7.20 -3.15
N ILE A 123 -1.33 6.30 -3.29
CA ILE A 123 -0.40 5.89 -2.23
C ILE A 123 0.47 7.07 -1.80
N ASP A 124 1.10 7.76 -2.75
CA ASP A 124 1.93 8.93 -2.48
C ASP A 124 1.13 10.01 -1.74
N ARG A 125 -0.07 10.33 -2.23
CA ARG A 125 -0.96 11.29 -1.56
C ARG A 125 -1.42 10.85 -0.18
N ALA A 126 -1.59 9.56 0.05
CA ALA A 126 -1.94 9.03 1.37
C ALA A 126 -0.80 9.15 2.39
N HIS A 127 0.46 9.18 1.94
CA HIS A 127 1.64 9.33 2.80
C HIS A 127 2.19 10.75 2.86
N ARG A 128 1.85 11.64 1.93
CA ARG A 128 2.23 13.05 2.00
C ARG A 128 1.64 13.66 3.27
N ALA A 129 2.52 14.00 4.20
CA ALA A 129 2.17 14.85 5.33
C ALA A 129 1.82 16.26 4.82
N GLU A 130 0.89 16.94 5.49
CA GLU A 130 0.56 18.34 5.20
C GLU A 130 1.78 19.27 5.32
N ASN A 131 2.79 18.86 6.10
CA ASN A 131 4.09 19.51 6.16
C ASN A 131 5.20 18.50 5.76
N PRO A 132 5.89 18.70 4.62
CA PRO A 132 6.94 17.78 4.16
C PRO A 132 8.14 17.69 5.11
N ALA A 133 8.29 18.63 6.06
CA ALA A 133 9.31 18.57 7.11
C ALA A 133 8.92 17.68 8.31
N LEU A 134 7.69 17.15 8.36
CA LEU A 134 7.20 16.32 9.46
C LEU A 134 6.86 14.92 8.96
N HIS A 135 7.66 13.93 9.37
CA HIS A 135 7.34 12.51 9.20
C HIS A 135 6.63 11.99 10.45
N ARG A 136 5.49 11.31 10.26
CA ARG A 136 4.75 10.65 11.33
C ARG A 136 4.90 9.14 11.19
N HIS A 137 5.59 8.53 12.15
CA HIS A 137 5.61 7.08 12.30
C HIS A 137 4.63 6.68 13.40
N CYS A 138 3.66 5.84 13.06
CA CYS A 138 2.76 5.24 14.03
C CYS A 138 3.25 3.82 14.33
N LEU A 139 3.72 3.60 15.55
CA LEU A 139 4.15 2.29 16.03
C LEU A 139 3.13 1.79 17.03
N VAL A 140 2.67 0.55 16.85
CA VAL A 140 1.83 -0.14 17.82
C VAL A 140 2.68 -1.25 18.43
N VAL A 141 2.89 -1.18 19.74
CA VAL A 141 3.65 -2.18 20.49
C VAL A 141 2.66 -2.93 21.38
N HIS A 142 2.56 -4.24 21.16
CA HIS A 142 1.83 -5.13 22.04
C HIS A 142 2.74 -5.54 23.20
N ALA A 143 2.23 -5.48 24.43
CA ALA A 143 2.97 -5.88 25.61
C ALA A 143 2.07 -6.66 26.56
N GLU A 144 2.64 -7.70 27.17
CA GLU A 144 1.98 -8.52 28.20
C GLU A 144 2.03 -7.81 29.56
N ALA A 145 1.49 -6.60 29.63
CA ALA A 145 1.44 -5.81 30.86
C ALA A 145 0.08 -5.12 30.98
N THR A 146 -0.38 -4.92 32.23
CA THR A 146 -1.58 -4.12 32.48
C THR A 146 -1.33 -2.65 32.07
N PRO A 147 -2.36 -1.88 31.69
CA PRO A 147 -2.21 -0.48 31.35
C PRO A 147 -1.52 0.35 32.44
N VAL A 148 -1.78 0.03 33.72
CA VAL A 148 -1.16 0.71 34.87
C VAL A 148 0.34 0.45 34.93
N ASN A 149 0.76 -0.82 34.82
CA ASN A 149 2.18 -1.18 34.85
C ASN A 149 2.92 -0.62 33.64
N MET A 150 2.29 -0.65 32.47
CA MET A 150 2.85 -0.04 31.25
C MET A 150 3.02 1.47 31.41
N TRP A 151 2.00 2.15 31.94
CA TRP A 151 2.05 3.60 32.15
C TRP A 151 3.11 4.00 33.17
N GLU A 152 3.34 3.22 34.23
CA GLU A 152 4.41 3.45 35.20
C GLU A 152 5.80 3.47 34.53
N VAL A 153 6.02 2.66 33.50
CA VAL A 153 7.28 2.66 32.73
C VAL A 153 7.31 3.84 31.75
N ILE A 154 6.27 4.03 30.94
CA ILE A 154 6.24 5.06 29.88
C ILE A 154 6.31 6.49 30.46
N SER A 155 5.63 6.74 31.58
CA SER A 155 5.59 8.05 32.24
C SER A 155 6.91 8.47 32.89
N ARG A 156 7.87 7.54 33.08
CA ARG A 156 9.21 7.81 33.64
C ARG A 156 10.13 8.46 32.61
N LEU A 157 9.76 9.64 32.15
CA LEU A 157 10.46 10.38 31.10
C LEU A 157 11.94 10.68 31.41
N GLY A 158 12.33 10.73 32.69
CA GLY A 158 13.71 10.93 33.13
C GLY A 158 14.56 9.66 33.19
N ALA A 159 13.99 8.48 32.98
CA ALA A 159 14.68 7.20 33.10
C ALA A 159 14.58 6.36 31.81
N ILE A 160 14.35 7.00 30.66
CA ILE A 160 14.09 6.30 29.39
C ILE A 160 15.26 5.45 28.89
N GLN A 161 16.49 5.73 29.35
CA GLN A 161 17.67 4.93 29.05
C GLN A 161 17.52 3.47 29.49
N LYS A 162 16.64 3.18 30.46
CA LYS A 162 16.36 1.80 30.89
C LYS A 162 15.68 0.94 29.83
N TYR A 163 15.02 1.57 28.85
CA TYR A 163 14.23 0.88 27.81
C TYR A 163 14.48 1.45 26.41
N SER A 164 15.51 2.28 26.24
CA SER A 164 15.95 2.81 24.95
C SER A 164 17.45 2.54 24.80
N PRO A 165 17.86 1.43 24.15
CA PRO A 165 19.25 0.96 24.16
C PRO A 165 20.25 1.92 23.49
N SER A 166 19.77 2.87 22.69
CA SER A 166 20.58 3.91 22.06
C SER A 166 20.99 5.05 23.00
N LEU A 167 20.45 5.11 24.23
CA LEU A 167 20.69 6.18 25.18
C LEU A 167 21.55 5.70 26.34
N VAL A 168 22.59 6.47 26.68
CA VAL A 168 23.46 6.24 27.85
C VAL A 168 22.91 6.96 29.08
N LYS A 169 22.38 8.17 28.89
CA LYS A 169 21.84 8.98 29.99
C LYS A 169 20.56 9.68 29.56
N SER A 170 19.60 9.74 30.48
CA SER A 170 18.46 10.65 30.39
C SER A 170 18.19 11.26 31.75
N GLU A 171 17.86 12.55 31.79
CA GLU A 171 17.47 13.26 33.01
C GLU A 171 16.49 14.39 32.68
N ILE A 172 15.57 14.69 33.60
CA ILE A 172 14.72 15.88 33.51
C ILE A 172 15.46 17.05 34.16
N LEU A 173 15.57 18.15 33.43
CA LEU A 173 16.18 19.38 33.89
C LEU A 173 15.17 20.24 34.67
N ASN A 174 15.70 21.12 35.52
CA ASN A 174 14.98 22.18 36.24
C ASN A 174 13.98 21.68 37.30
N GLY A 175 14.16 20.47 37.84
CA GLY A 175 13.38 19.96 38.99
C GLY A 175 11.87 19.83 38.75
N LYS A 176 11.41 19.96 37.51
CA LYS A 176 9.99 19.85 37.16
C LYS A 176 9.55 18.40 37.20
N ALA A 177 8.33 18.16 37.67
CA ALA A 177 7.69 16.85 37.54
C ALA A 177 7.64 16.42 36.05
N PRO A 178 7.73 15.11 35.76
CA PRO A 178 7.56 14.61 34.40
C PRO A 178 6.22 15.06 33.80
N GLY A 179 6.24 15.80 32.69
CA GLY A 179 5.03 16.27 32.05
C GLY A 179 5.24 17.30 30.95
N ILE A 180 4.14 17.82 30.40
CA ILE A 180 4.15 18.81 29.33
C ILE A 180 4.94 20.04 29.78
N GLY A 181 5.92 20.45 28.97
CA GLY A 181 6.79 21.59 29.27
C GLY A 181 8.00 21.27 30.16
N ALA A 182 8.16 20.03 30.62
CA ALA A 182 9.44 19.58 31.17
C ALA A 182 10.52 19.59 30.08
N VAL A 183 11.77 19.83 30.48
CA VAL A 183 12.92 19.78 29.56
C VAL A 183 13.73 18.55 29.92
N ARG A 184 14.02 17.71 28.93
CA ARG A 184 14.83 16.51 29.10
C ARG A 184 16.17 16.67 28.39
N ARG A 185 17.23 16.23 29.05
CA ARG A 185 18.56 16.06 28.46
C ARG A 185 18.82 14.57 28.26
N CYS A 186 19.20 14.20 27.04
CA CYS A 186 19.62 12.84 26.70
C CYS A 186 21.06 12.86 26.19
N ALA A 187 21.81 11.79 26.48
CA ALA A 187 23.09 11.51 25.85
C ALA A 187 23.04 10.14 25.18
N ASP A 188 23.56 10.04 23.96
CA ASP A 188 23.69 8.78 23.23
C ASP A 188 25.03 8.07 23.52
N GLN A 189 25.28 6.96 22.84
CA GLN A 189 26.52 6.17 22.97
C GLN A 189 27.77 6.91 22.49
N SER A 190 27.61 7.92 21.65
CA SER A 190 28.67 8.80 21.16
C SER A 190 28.88 10.04 22.06
N TRP A 191 28.22 10.08 23.23
CA TRP A 191 28.20 11.23 24.15
C TRP A 191 27.65 12.52 23.54
N GLN A 192 26.90 12.45 22.45
CA GLN A 192 26.20 13.61 21.90
C GLN A 192 25.01 13.95 22.78
N VAL A 193 24.91 15.21 23.18
CA VAL A 193 23.88 15.68 24.11
C VAL A 193 22.76 16.36 23.34
N LEU A 194 21.54 15.87 23.55
CA LEU A 194 20.32 16.43 22.97
C LEU A 194 19.41 16.94 24.08
N VAL A 195 19.02 18.22 24.00
CA VAL A 195 18.06 18.83 24.92
C VAL A 195 16.75 19.04 24.19
N ARG A 196 15.67 18.43 24.68
CA ARG A 196 14.33 18.57 24.10
C ARG A 196 13.29 18.90 25.14
N ARG A 197 12.29 19.68 24.73
CA ARG A 197 11.09 19.94 25.52
C ARG A 197 10.10 18.81 25.32
N VAL A 198 9.46 18.36 26.39
CA VAL A 198 8.40 17.34 26.36
C VAL A 198 7.13 18.03 25.87
N CYS A 199 6.69 17.68 24.66
CA CYS A 199 5.52 18.28 24.02
C CYS A 199 4.23 17.48 24.25
N CYS A 200 4.32 16.19 24.60
CA CYS A 200 3.19 15.29 24.85
C CYS A 200 3.56 14.26 25.92
N LEU A 201 2.55 13.68 26.57
CA LEU A 201 2.63 12.48 27.43
C LEU A 201 1.83 11.36 26.76
#